data_AF-A0A9E5R7G8-F1
#
_entry.id   AF-A0A9E5R7G8-F1
#
_cell.length_a   1.000
_cell.length_b   1.000
_cell.length_c   1.000
_cell.angle_alpha   90.00
_cell.angle_beta   90.00
_cell.angle_gamma   90.00
#
_symmetry.space_group_name_H-M   'P 1'
#
loop_
_entity.id
_entity.type
_entity.pdbx_description
1 polymer ?
#
loop_
_entity_poly.entity_id
_entity_poly.type
_entity_poly.pdbx_seq_one_letter_code
_entity_poly.pdbx_strand_id
1 'polypeptide(L)'
;MLSQKEAVYNAVKQVCSENGKSFEDGQKHELSKSEREAVVEIVMSGFSNGEVELKSEQENLKSYTGGLVSNWLRKDKRLNGGSTYIPTNPGSRTGQSDDAVKNMRILLGTLPEGSEEFVQVESAIETRIAEIKAEKAKSRAKEIDTSFIPAELQHLITK
;
A
#
# COMPACT_ATOMS: atom_id res chain seq x y z
N MET A 1 14.85 -16.86 4.37
CA MET A 1 13.93 -16.28 3.36
C MET A 1 13.99 -14.78 3.46
N LEU A 2 14.15 -14.11 2.32
CA LEU A 2 14.08 -12.66 2.18
C LEU A 2 12.62 -12.21 2.18
N SER A 3 12.37 -11.05 2.78
CA SER A 3 11.08 -10.40 2.61
C SER A 3 10.91 -9.95 1.17
N GLN A 4 9.67 -9.90 0.68
CA GLN A 4 9.36 -9.40 -0.66
C GLN A 4 9.92 -8.00 -0.94
N LYS A 5 9.98 -7.15 0.10
CA LYS A 5 10.56 -5.81 0.01
C LYS A 5 12.07 -5.86 -0.27
N GLU A 6 12.80 -6.68 0.51
CA GLU A 6 14.24 -6.84 0.34
C GLU A 6 14.59 -7.53 -0.98
N ALA A 7 13.78 -8.51 -1.40
CA ALA A 7 13.95 -9.16 -2.69
C ALA A 7 13.87 -8.18 -3.86
N VAL A 8 12.86 -7.30 -3.86
CA VAL A 8 12.74 -6.25 -4.90
C VAL A 8 13.90 -5.26 -4.82
N TYR A 9 14.27 -4.78 -3.63
CA TYR A 9 15.40 -3.86 -3.49
C TYR A 9 16.71 -4.45 -4.03
N ASN A 10 17.04 -5.69 -3.67
CA ASN A 10 18.24 -6.38 -4.13
C ASN A 10 18.22 -6.60 -5.65
N ALA A 11 17.09 -7.02 -6.21
CA ALA A 11 16.94 -7.22 -7.66
C ALA A 11 17.08 -5.89 -8.43
N VAL A 12 16.53 -4.79 -7.93
CA VAL A 12 16.69 -3.46 -8.54
C VAL A 12 18.16 -3.03 -8.49
N LYS A 13 18.83 -3.21 -7.35
CA LYS A 13 20.25 -2.90 -7.20
C LYS A 13 21.12 -3.69 -8.18
N GLN A 14 20.85 -4.98 -8.34
CA GLN A 14 21.54 -5.84 -9.30
C GLN A 14 21.34 -5.35 -10.74
N VAL A 15 20.10 -5.14 -11.18
CA VAL A 15 19.80 -4.72 -12.55
C VAL A 15 20.35 -3.33 -12.86
N CYS A 16 20.32 -2.38 -11.91
CA CYS A 16 20.95 -1.08 -12.11
C CYS A 16 22.47 -1.22 -12.28
N SER A 17 23.12 -2.04 -11.46
CA SER A 17 24.57 -2.29 -11.55
C SER A 17 24.96 -2.95 -12.87
N GLU A 18 24.19 -3.94 -13.33
CA GLU A 18 24.45 -4.65 -14.60
C GLU A 18 24.29 -3.74 -15.82
N ASN A 19 23.37 -2.77 -15.76
CA ASN A 19 23.16 -1.79 -16.83
C ASN A 19 24.06 -0.54 -16.71
N GLY A 20 25.04 -0.55 -15.80
CA GLY A 20 25.97 0.57 -15.61
C GLY A 20 25.33 1.84 -15.06
N LYS A 21 24.16 1.74 -14.43
CA LYS A 21 23.49 2.86 -13.75
C LYS A 21 24.04 3.01 -12.34
N SER A 22 24.30 4.26 -11.93
CA SER A 22 24.63 4.56 -10.53
C SER A 22 23.46 4.19 -9.62
N PHE A 23 23.70 3.32 -8.66
CA PHE A 23 22.72 2.96 -7.64
C PHE A 23 23.07 3.63 -6.32
N GLU A 24 22.25 4.58 -5.89
CA GLU A 24 22.37 5.22 -4.58
C GLU A 24 21.07 5.04 -3.78
N ASP A 25 21.22 4.72 -2.49
CA ASP A 25 20.10 4.60 -1.58
C ASP A 25 19.42 5.96 -1.38
N GLY A 26 18.09 5.97 -1.51
CA GLY A 26 17.31 7.18 -1.30
C GLY A 26 17.25 8.08 -2.52
N GLN A 27 17.87 7.69 -3.65
CA GLN A 27 17.58 8.29 -4.95
C GLN A 27 16.32 7.67 -5.58
N LYS A 28 15.71 8.41 -6.50
CA LYS A 28 14.55 7.93 -7.26
C LYS A 28 15.06 7.07 -8.41
N HIS A 29 14.76 5.77 -8.35
CA HIS A 29 15.14 4.81 -9.38
C HIS A 29 13.97 4.57 -10.33
N GLU A 30 14.07 5.12 -11.54
CA GLU A 30 13.14 4.84 -12.63
C GLU A 30 13.72 3.78 -13.55
N LEU A 31 13.04 2.63 -13.61
CA LEU A 31 13.41 1.52 -14.48
C LEU A 31 12.72 1.66 -15.84
N SER A 32 13.47 1.38 -16.90
CA SER A 32 12.91 1.16 -18.23
C SER A 32 12.04 -0.10 -18.24
N LYS A 33 11.30 -0.31 -19.34
CA LYS A 33 10.46 -1.50 -19.48
C LYS A 33 11.28 -2.79 -19.40
N SER A 34 12.42 -2.85 -20.08
CA SER A 34 13.30 -4.04 -20.09
C SER A 34 13.94 -4.28 -18.72
N GLU A 35 14.38 -3.23 -18.04
CA GLU A 35 14.95 -3.35 -16.69
C GLU A 35 13.91 -3.85 -15.69
N ARG A 36 12.67 -3.37 -15.80
CA ARG A 36 11.58 -3.85 -14.95
C ARG A 36 11.27 -5.32 -15.23
N GLU A 37 11.30 -5.76 -16.49
CA GLU A 37 11.12 -7.18 -16.85
C GLU A 37 12.24 -8.04 -16.23
N ALA A 38 13.50 -7.60 -16.29
CA ALA A 38 14.63 -8.30 -15.65
C ALA A 38 14.47 -8.39 -14.12
N VAL A 39 14.07 -7.30 -13.46
CA VAL A 39 13.79 -7.32 -12.00
C VAL A 39 12.66 -8.30 -11.67
N VAL A 40 11.61 -8.35 -12.49
CA VAL A 40 10.50 -9.30 -12.29
C VAL A 40 10.98 -10.74 -12.40
N GLU A 41 11.82 -11.06 -13.39
CA GLU A 41 12.37 -12.40 -13.57
C GLU A 41 13.23 -12.83 -12.38
N ILE A 42 14.14 -11.97 -11.90
CA ILE A 42 14.98 -12.25 -10.72
C ILE A 42 14.11 -12.56 -9.48
N VAL A 43 13.10 -11.74 -9.23
CA VAL A 43 12.21 -11.94 -8.07
C VAL A 43 11.35 -13.20 -8.23
N MET A 44 10.90 -13.51 -9.45
CA MET A 44 10.17 -14.75 -9.75
C MET A 44 11.04 -15.99 -9.49
N SER A 45 12.29 -15.99 -9.94
CA SER A 45 13.24 -17.07 -9.64
C SER A 45 13.43 -17.22 -8.12
N GLY A 46 13.51 -16.11 -7.38
CA GLY A 46 13.57 -16.14 -5.92
C GLY A 46 12.35 -16.77 -5.26
N PHE A 47 11.14 -16.62 -5.83
CA PHE A 47 9.96 -17.35 -5.36
C PHE A 47 10.04 -18.85 -5.68
N SER A 48 10.45 -19.22 -6.90
CA SER A 48 10.59 -20.63 -7.30
C SER A 48 11.66 -21.39 -6.51
N ASN A 49 12.74 -20.71 -6.10
CA ASN A 49 13.81 -21.28 -5.29
C ASN A 49 13.51 -21.31 -3.78
N GLY A 50 12.38 -20.76 -3.34
CA GLY A 50 12.06 -20.61 -1.92
C GLY A 50 12.95 -19.61 -1.18
N GLU A 51 13.62 -18.71 -1.91
CA GLU A 51 14.46 -17.65 -1.33
C GLU A 51 13.61 -16.49 -0.82
N VAL A 52 12.48 -16.22 -1.47
CA VAL A 52 11.54 -15.13 -1.16
C VAL A 52 10.23 -15.69 -0.63
N GLU A 53 9.72 -15.09 0.44
CA GLU A 53 8.45 -15.52 1.05
C GLU A 53 7.24 -15.15 0.17
N LEU A 54 6.47 -16.16 -0.23
CA LEU A 54 5.18 -15.99 -0.89
C LEU A 54 4.06 -16.02 0.16
N LYS A 55 3.32 -14.92 0.31
CA LYS A 55 2.26 -14.81 1.34
C LYS A 55 1.02 -15.65 1.07
N SER A 56 0.79 -16.01 -0.19
CA SER A 56 -0.37 -16.77 -0.66
C SER A 56 -0.09 -17.33 -2.04
N GLU A 57 -0.63 -18.50 -2.38
CA GLU A 57 -0.57 -19.04 -3.74
C GLU A 57 -1.08 -18.01 -4.75
N GLN A 58 -0.38 -17.87 -5.87
CA GLN A 58 -0.70 -16.92 -6.92
C GLN A 58 -0.95 -17.68 -8.22
N GLU A 59 -2.15 -17.56 -8.79
CA GLU A 59 -2.48 -18.15 -10.10
C GLU A 59 -1.61 -17.58 -11.22
N ASN A 60 -1.23 -16.30 -11.13
CA ASN A 60 -0.36 -15.63 -12.10
C ASN A 60 0.80 -14.92 -11.40
N LEU A 61 1.86 -15.69 -11.14
CA LEU A 61 3.05 -15.21 -10.44
C LEU A 61 3.75 -14.04 -11.16
N LYS A 62 3.72 -14.01 -12.50
CA LYS A 62 4.32 -12.93 -13.30
C LYS A 62 3.58 -11.61 -13.12
N SER A 63 2.25 -11.62 -13.25
CA SER A 63 1.42 -10.45 -13.03
C SER A 63 1.53 -9.93 -11.59
N TYR A 64 1.48 -10.85 -10.62
CA TYR A 64 1.68 -10.54 -9.20
C TYR A 64 3.03 -9.86 -8.96
N THR A 65 4.12 -10.43 -9.49
CA THR A 65 5.47 -9.91 -9.30
C THR A 65 5.66 -8.56 -10.00
N GLY A 66 5.09 -8.35 -11.19
CA GLY A 66 5.07 -7.05 -11.84
C GLY A 66 4.37 -5.96 -11.02
N GLY A 67 3.26 -6.31 -10.37
CA GLY A 67 2.57 -5.46 -9.39
C GLY A 67 3.42 -5.19 -8.14
N LEU A 68 4.08 -6.22 -7.62
CA LEU A 68 4.95 -6.16 -6.45
C LEU A 68 6.13 -5.19 -6.67
N VAL A 69 6.84 -5.33 -7.79
CA VAL A 69 7.96 -4.44 -8.17
C VAL A 69 7.47 -3.00 -8.29
N SER A 70 6.38 -2.78 -9.02
CA SER A 70 5.79 -1.44 -9.21
C SER A 70 5.33 -0.81 -7.89
N ASN A 71 4.84 -1.61 -6.95
CA ASN A 71 4.41 -1.16 -5.64
C ASN A 71 5.61 -0.73 -4.78
N TRP A 72 6.69 -1.52 -4.76
CA TRP A 72 7.87 -1.21 -3.95
C TRP A 72 8.72 -0.08 -4.51
N LEU A 73 8.82 0.08 -5.83
CA LEU A 73 9.46 1.26 -6.43
C LEU A 73 8.81 2.58 -6.00
N ARG A 74 7.52 2.57 -5.65
CA ARG A 74 6.80 3.76 -5.16
C ARG A 74 6.86 3.91 -3.65
N LYS A 75 6.92 2.81 -2.90
CA LYS A 75 6.77 2.79 -1.42
C LYS A 75 8.09 2.69 -0.65
N ASP A 76 9.12 2.06 -1.21
CA ASP A 76 10.40 1.92 -0.54
C ASP A 76 11.17 3.23 -0.63
N LYS A 77 11.45 3.83 0.54
CA LYS A 77 12.19 5.10 0.65
C LYS A 77 13.58 5.04 0.01
N ARG A 78 14.18 3.84 -0.04
CA ARG A 78 15.48 3.61 -0.68
C ARG A 78 15.42 3.72 -2.21
N LEU A 79 14.24 3.48 -2.80
CA LEU A 79 14.04 3.42 -4.26
C LEU A 79 13.28 4.62 -4.81
N ASN A 80 12.54 5.36 -3.97
CA ASN A 80 11.59 6.37 -4.40
C ASN A 80 12.05 7.82 -4.18
N GLY A 81 13.34 8.05 -3.92
CA GLY A 81 13.82 9.40 -3.61
C GLY A 81 13.57 9.85 -2.16
N GLY A 82 13.38 8.93 -1.21
CA GLY A 82 13.04 9.24 0.19
C GLY A 82 11.62 9.81 0.39
N SER A 83 10.80 9.86 -0.67
CA SER A 83 9.48 10.46 -0.64
C SER A 83 8.46 9.59 0.09
N THR A 84 7.51 10.21 0.80
CA THR A 84 6.38 9.46 1.37
C THR A 84 5.40 9.14 0.26
N TYR A 85 5.08 7.86 0.05
CA TYR A 85 4.09 7.44 -0.94
C TYR A 85 2.70 7.98 -0.59
N ILE A 86 2.19 8.88 -1.42
CA ILE A 86 0.80 9.35 -1.37
C ILE A 86 0.04 8.64 -2.49
N PRO A 87 -0.96 7.79 -2.17
CA PRO A 87 -1.83 7.20 -3.19
C PRO A 87 -2.51 8.31 -4.01
N THR A 88 -2.61 8.14 -5.33
CA THR A 88 -3.20 9.15 -6.24
C THR A 88 -4.63 9.56 -5.86
N ASN A 89 -5.42 8.63 -5.30
CA ASN A 89 -6.75 8.91 -4.74
C ASN A 89 -6.83 8.40 -3.30
N PRO A 90 -6.34 9.17 -2.30
CA PRO A 90 -6.30 8.73 -0.91
C PRO A 90 -7.72 8.57 -0.32
N GLY A 91 -8.72 9.25 -0.89
CA GLY A 91 -10.13 9.14 -0.51
C GLY A 91 -10.90 7.96 -1.14
N SER A 92 -10.50 7.48 -2.31
CA SER A 92 -11.27 6.46 -3.06
C SER A 92 -11.44 5.15 -2.29
N ARG A 93 -10.42 4.74 -1.53
CA ARG A 93 -10.48 3.53 -0.69
C ARG A 93 -11.12 3.77 0.68
N THR A 94 -11.32 5.03 1.09
CA THR A 94 -11.95 5.34 2.37
C THR A 94 -13.45 5.10 2.27
N GLY A 95 -14.03 4.42 3.25
CA GLY A 95 -15.45 4.05 3.26
C GLY A 95 -15.81 2.87 2.36
N GLN A 96 -14.84 2.17 1.74
CA GLN A 96 -15.13 1.01 0.88
C GLN A 96 -15.84 -0.15 1.59
N SER A 97 -15.75 -0.24 2.91
CA SER A 97 -16.46 -1.25 3.71
C SER A 97 -17.83 -0.76 4.21
N ASP A 98 -18.15 0.53 4.08
CA ASP A 98 -19.41 1.12 4.53
C ASP A 98 -20.45 1.02 3.38
N ASP A 99 -21.55 0.30 3.64
CA ASP A 99 -22.54 0.03 2.62
C ASP A 99 -23.30 1.29 2.16
N ALA A 100 -23.44 2.30 3.02
CA ALA A 100 -24.04 3.58 2.64
C ALA A 100 -23.14 4.33 1.65
N VAL A 101 -21.83 4.40 1.89
CA VAL A 101 -20.87 5.00 0.96
C VAL A 101 -20.84 4.23 -0.38
N LYS A 102 -20.94 2.90 -0.37
CA LYS A 102 -21.02 2.11 -1.62
C LYS A 102 -22.28 2.46 -2.41
N ASN A 103 -23.44 2.46 -1.77
CA ASN A 103 -24.72 2.72 -2.43
C ASN A 103 -24.78 4.15 -2.99
N MET A 104 -24.28 5.14 -2.24
CA MET A 104 -24.20 6.52 -2.73
C MET A 104 -23.25 6.66 -3.92
N ARG A 105 -22.12 5.93 -3.95
CA ARG A 105 -21.22 5.92 -5.12
C ARG A 105 -21.86 5.28 -6.35
N ILE A 106 -22.67 4.24 -6.17
CA ILE A 106 -23.44 3.64 -7.26
C ILE A 106 -24.46 4.65 -7.79
N LEU A 107 -25.20 5.31 -6.90
CA LEU A 107 -26.17 6.35 -7.25
C LEU A 107 -25.50 7.50 -8.03
N LEU A 108 -24.34 7.96 -7.57
CA LEU A 108 -23.58 9.03 -8.23
C LEU A 108 -23.21 8.66 -9.68
N GLY A 109 -22.91 7.38 -9.95
CA GLY A 109 -22.65 6.90 -11.31
C GLY A 109 -23.88 6.85 -12.24
N THR A 110 -25.09 7.01 -11.70
CA THR A 110 -26.34 7.08 -12.48
C THR A 110 -26.82 8.50 -12.74
N LEU A 111 -26.22 9.49 -12.08
CA LEU A 111 -26.59 10.89 -12.18
C LEU A 111 -25.70 11.61 -13.22
N PRO A 112 -26.22 12.61 -13.95
CA PRO A 112 -25.40 13.41 -14.84
C PRO A 112 -24.41 14.24 -14.04
N GLU A 113 -23.15 14.21 -14.46
CA GLU A 113 -22.06 14.94 -13.81
C GLU A 113 -22.39 16.45 -13.77
N GLY A 114 -22.32 17.04 -12.56
CA GLY A 114 -22.63 18.45 -12.34
C GLY A 114 -24.11 18.78 -12.17
N SER A 115 -25.02 17.79 -12.13
CA SER A 115 -26.41 18.02 -11.72
C SER A 115 -26.50 18.39 -10.24
N GLU A 116 -27.61 18.99 -9.83
CA GLU A 116 -27.83 19.34 -8.42
C GLU A 116 -27.82 18.09 -7.52
N GLU A 117 -28.46 17.01 -7.99
CA GLU A 117 -28.49 15.72 -7.31
C GLU A 117 -27.08 15.10 -7.25
N PHE A 118 -26.26 15.26 -8.29
CA PHE A 118 -24.89 14.78 -8.31
C PHE A 118 -24.07 15.44 -7.19
N VAL A 119 -24.15 16.77 -7.09
CA VAL A 119 -23.43 17.55 -6.07
C VAL A 119 -23.93 17.20 -4.66
N GLN A 120 -25.23 16.98 -4.47
CA GLN A 120 -25.79 16.58 -3.19
C GLN A 120 -25.29 15.19 -2.75
N VAL A 121 -25.26 14.22 -3.66
CA VAL A 121 -24.77 12.87 -3.38
C VAL A 121 -23.26 12.88 -3.11
N GLU A 122 -22.50 13.69 -3.84
CA GLU A 122 -21.06 13.88 -3.60
C GLU A 122 -20.79 14.44 -2.20
N SER A 123 -21.49 15.52 -1.81
CA SER A 123 -21.39 16.12 -0.48
C SER A 123 -21.79 15.14 0.63
N ALA A 124 -22.80 14.29 0.41
CA ALA A 124 -23.22 13.27 1.36
C ALA A 124 -22.14 12.17 1.55
N ILE A 125 -21.48 11.76 0.46
CA ILE A 125 -20.35 10.82 0.50
C ILE A 125 -19.19 11.41 1.30
N GLU A 126 -18.83 12.66 1.06
CA GLU A 126 -17.74 13.34 1.77
C GLU A 126 -18.01 13.43 3.27
N THR A 127 -19.24 13.81 3.64
CA THR A 127 -19.70 13.90 5.02
C THR A 127 -19.57 12.54 5.72
N ARG A 128 -20.09 11.48 5.10
CA ARG A 128 -20.02 10.13 5.66
C ARG A 128 -18.58 9.62 5.80
N ILE A 129 -17.72 9.93 4.83
CA ILE A 129 -16.30 9.59 4.89
C ILE A 129 -15.61 10.33 6.06
N ALA A 130 -15.96 11.59 6.32
CA ALA A 130 -15.44 12.34 7.45
C ALA A 130 -15.87 11.72 8.80
N GLU A 131 -17.13 11.31 8.92
CA GLU A 131 -17.64 10.59 10.10
C GLU A 131 -16.87 9.29 10.35
N ILE A 132 -16.72 8.44 9.33
CA ILE A 132 -15.97 7.17 9.44
C ILE A 132 -14.52 7.42 9.89
N LYS A 133 -13.89 8.49 9.40
CA LYS A 133 -12.53 8.87 9.85
C LYS A 133 -12.53 9.28 11.32
N ALA A 134 -13.51 10.06 11.76
CA ALA A 134 -13.63 10.49 13.16
C ALA A 134 -13.90 9.30 14.10
N GLU A 135 -14.77 8.36 13.71
CA GLU A 135 -15.04 7.14 14.48
C GLU A 135 -13.78 6.26 14.62
N LYS A 136 -13.01 6.10 13.53
CA LYS A 136 -11.73 5.38 13.56
C LYS A 136 -10.67 6.08 14.43
N ALA A 137 -10.68 7.41 14.48
CA ALA A 137 -9.80 8.14 15.38
C ALA A 137 -10.20 7.91 16.85
N LYS A 138 -11.50 7.93 17.17
CA LYS A 138 -12.02 7.63 18.51
C LYS A 138 -11.71 6.20 18.96
N SER A 139 -11.86 5.21 18.08
CA SER A 139 -11.58 3.81 18.43
C SER A 139 -10.09 3.52 18.67
N ARG A 140 -9.18 4.26 18.01
CA ARG A 140 -7.74 4.20 18.27
C ARG A 140 -7.31 4.89 19.56
N ALA A 141 -8.09 5.86 20.04
CA ALA A 141 -7.84 6.58 21.28
C ALA A 141 -8.43 5.91 22.53
N LYS A 142 -8.92 4.65 22.43
CA LYS A 142 -9.34 3.90 23.62
C LYS A 142 -8.12 3.73 24.54
N GLU A 143 -8.12 4.47 25.65
CA GLU A 143 -7.21 4.23 26.76
C GLU A 143 -7.39 2.80 27.25
N ILE A 144 -6.28 2.07 27.35
CA ILE A 144 -6.27 0.74 27.94
C ILE A 144 -6.42 0.94 29.44
N ASP A 145 -7.51 0.44 30.02
CA ASP A 145 -7.66 0.41 31.48
C ASP A 145 -6.66 -0.61 32.04
N THR A 146 -5.60 -0.10 32.66
CA THR A 146 -4.49 -0.90 33.21
C THR A 146 -4.80 -1.47 34.59
N SER A 147 -5.95 -1.11 35.20
CA SER A 147 -6.33 -1.57 36.55
C SER A 147 -6.62 -3.08 36.62
N PHE A 148 -6.94 -3.70 35.49
CA PHE A 148 -7.20 -5.14 35.38
C PHE A 148 -5.97 -5.97 35.02
N ILE A 149 -4.78 -5.35 34.93
CA ILE A 149 -3.57 -6.04 34.50
C ILE A 149 -2.85 -6.60 35.74
N PRO A 150 -2.61 -7.92 35.80
CA PRO A 150 -1.84 -8.54 36.88
C PRO A 150 -0.48 -7.87 37.06
N ALA A 151 -0.03 -7.73 38.32
CA ALA A 151 1.20 -7.00 38.67
C ALA A 151 2.42 -7.46 37.86
N GLU A 152 2.50 -8.74 37.52
CA GLU A 152 3.58 -9.33 36.73
C GLU A 152 3.66 -8.78 35.30
N LEU A 153 2.57 -8.30 34.71
CA LEU A 153 2.51 -7.82 33.32
C LEU A 153 2.55 -6.30 33.20
N GLN A 154 2.50 -5.57 34.31
CA GLN A 154 2.48 -4.10 34.32
C GLN A 154 3.77 -3.48 33.75
N HIS A 155 4.92 -4.12 33.99
CA HIS A 155 6.23 -3.65 33.50
C HIS A 155 6.38 -3.65 31.96
N LEU A 156 5.51 -4.36 31.23
CA LEU A 156 5.55 -4.47 29.77
C LEU A 156 4.83 -3.32 29.04
N ILE A 157 4.03 -2.52 29.76
CA ILE A 157 3.14 -1.51 29.18
C ILE A 157 3.67 -0.09 29.40
N THR A 158 4.51 0.12 30.41
CA THR A 158 5.24 1.37 30.60
C THR A 158 6.41 1.49 29.61
N LYS A 159 6.24 2.34 28.59
CA LYS A 159 7.32 2.93 27.79
C LYS A 159 7.12 4.43 27.70
#